data_AF-A0A2S5BHP5-F1
#
_entry.id   AF-A0A2S5BHP5-F1
#
_cell.length_a   1.000
_cell.length_b   1.000
_cell.length_c   1.000
_cell.angle_alpha   90.00
_cell.angle_beta   90.00
_cell.angle_gamma   90.00
#
_symmetry.space_group_name_H-M   'P 1'
#
loop_
_entity.id
_entity.type
_entity.pdbx_description
1 polymer ?
#
loop_
_entity_poly.entity_id
_entity_poly.type
_entity_poly.pdbx_seq_one_letter_code
_entity_poly.pdbx_strand_id
1 'polypeptide(L)'
;MVRVKLPQVPPETDNVYAYWAGWLIRIFESTPTTGFRTRLIVLWLLSGYGIVAAIMYLGALYAESKEGEKSFWLWRFVARSNGRYIVGNQRGLFAVCSLASCGLFIGYFLSFDRAYLLDADRSDVFYWRSIIWINVGLHLWISSWANLQATIISSQTATNRHFLGPKLSNCLYLGGICLGFFSILGFAIACGAMWHKTWDAQERLEYRLLDLSFLRAADSESVARVQVAGLVSALNTQLVPFVTILRSVNALCAVGAALIILVNFGGLVVLLSLHRQIEFHLVDALACPGATLTRRRQSLSLDVEHLGAGGAPPCAEPATCVDAERGVNDGCETPFPVEVNSRRGSLSSTCLKHILRNQSPVNSALRQKAMRLLELRKVRRDVIALLTVIVLLATVCLAIALGLAISPTSVYDRWVTIEVAYMLVPWMYLVGTDAALTFLLVNSIRHLRPVRRAAQMKRQHEVAPSVQPVMTTVHFTGGPSAYSLSPSVP
;
A
#
# COMPACT_ATOMS: atom_id res chain seq x y z
N MET A 1 -37.10 -4.19 5.20
CA MET A 1 -38.00 -5.36 5.34
C MET A 1 -37.39 -6.52 4.57
N VAL A 2 -37.34 -7.74 5.12
CA VAL A 2 -36.72 -8.89 4.39
C VAL A 2 -37.69 -9.55 3.41
N ARG A 3 -39.00 -9.37 3.59
CA ARG A 3 -40.04 -9.97 2.74
C ARG A 3 -40.78 -8.91 1.93
N VAL A 4 -40.98 -9.19 0.64
CA VAL A 4 -41.85 -8.46 -0.27
C VAL A 4 -43.29 -8.69 0.15
N LYS A 5 -44.02 -7.61 0.43
CA LYS A 5 -45.46 -7.61 0.65
C LYS A 5 -46.09 -6.72 -0.42
N LEU A 6 -47.05 -7.25 -1.16
CA LEU A 6 -47.79 -6.45 -2.14
C LEU A 6 -48.52 -5.31 -1.43
N PRO A 7 -48.30 -4.04 -1.86
CA PRO A 7 -48.91 -2.88 -1.22
C PRO A 7 -50.43 -2.92 -1.36
N GLN A 8 -51.12 -2.19 -0.50
CA GLN A 8 -52.55 -1.92 -0.70
C GLN A 8 -52.74 -1.10 -1.98
N VAL A 9 -53.81 -1.41 -2.71
CA VAL A 9 -54.12 -0.77 -3.97
C VAL A 9 -55.00 0.45 -3.68
N PRO A 10 -54.72 1.63 -4.25
CA PRO A 10 -55.62 2.77 -4.13
C PRO A 10 -57.02 2.42 -4.68
N PRO A 11 -58.11 2.87 -4.03
CA PRO A 11 -59.48 2.49 -4.41
C PRO A 11 -59.87 2.90 -5.83
N GLU A 12 -59.19 3.89 -6.41
CA GLU A 12 -59.39 4.39 -7.78
C GLU A 12 -58.64 3.58 -8.86
N THR A 13 -57.97 2.48 -8.47
CA THR A 13 -57.15 1.71 -9.42
C THR A 13 -58.00 0.67 -10.14
N ASP A 14 -58.22 0.88 -11.45
CA ASP A 14 -59.02 -0.04 -12.27
C ASP A 14 -58.36 -1.41 -12.49
N ASN A 15 -57.02 -1.50 -12.39
CA ASN A 15 -56.27 -2.72 -12.66
C ASN A 15 -55.21 -3.00 -11.57
N VAL A 16 -55.59 -3.86 -10.62
CA VAL A 16 -54.76 -4.25 -9.46
C VAL A 16 -53.43 -4.87 -9.90
N TYR A 17 -53.45 -5.72 -10.92
CA TYR A 17 -52.26 -6.43 -11.39
C TYR A 17 -51.24 -5.50 -12.04
N ALA A 18 -51.70 -4.57 -12.88
CA ALA A 18 -50.84 -3.56 -13.49
C ALA A 18 -50.19 -2.66 -12.43
N TYR A 19 -50.94 -2.28 -11.39
CA TYR A 19 -50.40 -1.51 -10.27
C TYR A 19 -49.30 -2.25 -9.51
N TRP A 20 -49.50 -3.54 -9.21
CA TRP A 20 -48.46 -4.35 -8.56
C TRP A 20 -47.25 -4.63 -9.46
N ALA A 21 -47.44 -4.83 -10.77
CA ALA A 21 -46.33 -4.95 -11.72
C ALA A 21 -45.48 -3.68 -11.73
N GLY A 22 -46.11 -2.51 -11.89
CA GLY A 22 -45.42 -1.22 -11.84
C GLY A 22 -44.78 -0.91 -10.48
N TRP A 23 -45.32 -1.43 -9.39
CA TRP A 23 -44.67 -1.37 -8.08
C TRP A 23 -43.42 -2.27 -7.99
N LEU A 24 -43.51 -3.50 -8.52
CA LEU A 24 -42.41 -4.46 -8.53
C LEU A 24 -41.25 -3.94 -9.38
N ILE A 25 -41.55 -3.42 -10.57
CA ILE A 25 -40.59 -2.73 -11.45
C ILE A 25 -39.91 -1.60 -10.68
N ARG A 26 -40.66 -0.72 -9.99
CA ARG A 26 -40.05 0.39 -9.23
C ARG A 26 -39.10 -0.05 -8.11
N ILE A 27 -39.32 -1.22 -7.51
CA ILE A 27 -38.45 -1.73 -6.43
C ILE A 27 -37.20 -2.41 -6.97
N PHE A 28 -37.34 -3.24 -8.01
CA PHE A 28 -36.24 -4.04 -8.55
C PHE A 28 -35.47 -3.31 -9.66
N GLU A 29 -36.14 -2.42 -10.39
CA GLU A 29 -35.64 -1.62 -11.50
C GLU A 29 -35.57 -0.14 -11.12
N SER A 30 -34.74 0.16 -10.12
CA SER A 30 -34.51 1.53 -9.70
C SER A 30 -33.94 2.37 -10.85
N THR A 31 -34.61 3.46 -11.22
CA THR A 31 -34.17 4.33 -12.32
C THR A 31 -32.99 5.20 -11.90
N PRO A 32 -31.95 5.30 -12.74
CA PRO A 32 -30.78 6.10 -12.42
C PRO A 32 -31.09 7.60 -12.38
N THR A 33 -30.43 8.31 -11.47
CA THR A 33 -30.54 9.78 -11.42
C THR A 33 -29.93 10.43 -12.65
N THR A 34 -30.39 11.64 -12.94
CA THR A 34 -29.81 12.46 -14.00
C THR A 34 -28.30 12.65 -13.79
N GLY A 35 -27.53 12.48 -14.86
CA GLY A 35 -26.06 12.55 -14.83
C GLY A 35 -25.33 11.29 -14.35
N PHE A 36 -26.03 10.19 -14.02
CA PHE A 36 -25.37 8.93 -13.65
C PHE A 36 -24.39 8.45 -14.73
N ARG A 37 -24.80 8.51 -16.00
CA ARG A 37 -23.94 8.19 -17.15
C ARG A 37 -22.64 9.00 -17.16
N THR A 38 -22.72 10.31 -16.92
CA THR A 38 -21.54 11.19 -16.86
C THR A 38 -20.60 10.78 -15.73
N ARG A 39 -21.14 10.49 -14.54
CA ARG A 39 -20.34 10.04 -13.39
C ARG A 39 -19.66 8.69 -13.66
N LEU A 40 -20.36 7.79 -14.34
CA LEU A 40 -19.80 6.51 -14.77
C LEU A 40 -18.65 6.71 -15.76
N ILE A 41 -18.80 7.58 -16.77
CA ILE A 41 -17.72 7.92 -17.71
C ILE A 41 -16.49 8.48 -16.98
N VAL A 42 -16.66 9.34 -15.97
CA VAL A 42 -15.54 9.85 -15.18
C VAL A 42 -14.82 8.71 -14.43
N LEU A 43 -15.55 7.77 -13.84
CA LEU A 43 -14.97 6.60 -13.18
C LEU A 43 -14.19 5.69 -14.15
N TRP A 44 -14.67 5.54 -15.40
CA TRP A 44 -13.94 4.87 -16.47
C TRP A 44 -12.63 5.58 -16.81
N LEU A 45 -12.67 6.91 -16.96
CA LEU A 45 -11.48 7.72 -17.24
C LEU A 45 -10.46 7.65 -16.11
N LEU A 46 -10.91 7.71 -14.86
CA LEU A 46 -10.04 7.53 -13.68
C LEU A 46 -9.40 6.14 -13.66
N SER A 47 -10.17 5.07 -13.95
CA SER A 47 -9.60 3.72 -14.03
C SER A 47 -8.57 3.59 -15.15
N GLY A 48 -8.84 4.16 -16.32
CA GLY A 48 -7.88 4.21 -17.42
C GLY A 48 -6.60 4.98 -17.05
N TYR A 49 -6.75 6.10 -16.36
CA TYR A 49 -5.62 6.88 -15.83
C TYR A 49 -4.79 6.05 -14.82
N GLY A 50 -5.46 5.40 -13.86
CA GLY A 50 -4.81 4.53 -12.86
C GLY A 50 -4.00 3.40 -13.50
N ILE A 51 -4.51 2.77 -14.57
CA ILE A 51 -3.79 1.75 -15.36
C ILE A 51 -2.50 2.35 -15.94
N VAL A 52 -2.60 3.49 -16.63
CA VAL A 52 -1.44 4.14 -17.26
C VAL A 52 -0.42 4.57 -16.21
N ALA A 53 -0.87 5.21 -15.12
CA ALA A 53 -0.03 5.65 -14.02
C ALA A 53 0.71 4.48 -13.35
N ALA A 54 0.01 3.35 -13.10
CA ALA A 54 0.60 2.15 -12.52
C ALA A 54 1.67 1.53 -13.44
N ILE A 55 1.41 1.42 -14.74
CA ILE A 55 2.37 0.90 -15.73
C ILE A 55 3.61 1.80 -15.80
N MET A 56 3.42 3.12 -15.92
CA MET A 56 4.51 4.09 -15.96
C MET A 56 5.36 4.03 -14.69
N TYR A 57 4.72 3.89 -13.53
CA TYR A 57 5.42 3.76 -12.26
C TYR A 57 6.18 2.45 -12.12
N LEU A 58 5.61 1.31 -12.54
CA LEU A 58 6.33 0.04 -12.62
C LEU A 58 7.54 0.12 -13.55
N GLY A 59 7.40 0.77 -14.70
CA GLY A 59 8.51 1.02 -15.63
C GLY A 59 9.62 1.87 -14.99
N ALA A 60 9.27 2.90 -14.21
CA ALA A 60 10.22 3.69 -13.46
C ALA A 60 10.95 2.88 -12.37
N LEU A 61 10.24 2.01 -11.64
CA LEU A 61 10.83 1.12 -10.64
C LEU A 61 11.77 0.09 -11.28
N TYR A 62 11.41 -0.43 -12.45
CA TYR A 62 12.26 -1.35 -13.21
C TYR A 62 13.55 -0.65 -13.69
N ALA A 63 13.44 0.58 -14.19
CA ALA A 63 14.60 1.37 -14.60
C ALA A 63 15.54 1.68 -13.40
N GLU A 64 14.98 2.04 -12.24
CA GLU A 64 15.74 2.26 -11.01
C GLU A 64 16.48 0.98 -10.55
N SER A 65 15.82 -0.17 -10.66
CA SER A 65 16.40 -1.47 -10.36
C SER A 65 17.58 -1.80 -11.28
N LYS A 66 17.43 -1.55 -12.60
CA LYS A 66 18.50 -1.80 -13.58
C LYS A 66 19.71 -0.89 -13.37
N GLU A 67 19.50 0.37 -13.01
CA GLU A 67 20.59 1.32 -12.73
C GLU A 67 21.33 1.01 -11.42
N GLY A 68 20.65 0.41 -10.44
CA GLY A 68 21.20 0.19 -9.09
C GLY A 68 21.87 -1.17 -8.84
N GLU A 69 22.08 -2.00 -9.88
CA GLU A 69 22.53 -3.41 -9.77
C GLU A 69 21.68 -4.28 -8.83
N LYS A 70 20.48 -3.82 -8.46
CA LYS A 70 19.56 -4.53 -7.57
C LYS A 70 18.52 -5.20 -8.43
N SER A 71 18.32 -6.50 -8.26
CA SER A 71 17.22 -7.21 -8.91
C SER A 71 15.87 -6.62 -8.50
N PHE A 72 14.95 -6.48 -9.45
CA PHE A 72 13.56 -6.11 -9.18
C PHE A 72 12.89 -7.30 -8.46
N TRP A 73 12.20 -7.03 -7.36
CA TRP A 73 11.49 -8.05 -6.60
C TRP A 73 10.18 -7.50 -6.05
N LEU A 74 9.17 -8.36 -5.97
CA LEU A 74 7.86 -8.05 -5.37
C LEU A 74 7.75 -8.59 -3.95
N TRP A 75 8.23 -9.81 -3.72
CA TRP A 75 8.38 -10.40 -2.39
C TRP A 75 9.79 -10.92 -2.20
N ARG A 76 10.31 -10.83 -0.98
CA ARG A 76 11.61 -11.37 -0.61
C ARG A 76 11.57 -11.95 0.78
N PHE A 77 12.21 -13.09 0.97
CA PHE A 77 12.49 -13.63 2.30
C PHE A 77 13.69 -12.91 2.91
N VAL A 78 13.49 -12.30 4.08
CA VAL A 78 14.55 -11.60 4.82
C VAL A 78 14.86 -12.37 6.10
N ALA A 79 16.07 -12.92 6.17
CA ALA A 79 16.55 -13.63 7.35
C ALA A 79 16.92 -12.66 8.49
N ARG A 80 16.57 -13.04 9.71
CA ARG A 80 16.88 -12.41 10.99
C ARG A 80 17.24 -13.51 11.99
N SER A 81 17.81 -13.13 13.13
CA SER A 81 18.21 -14.06 14.21
C SER A 81 17.07 -15.01 14.60
N ASN A 82 15.82 -14.54 14.60
CA ASN A 82 14.66 -15.31 15.05
C ASN A 82 13.88 -16.01 13.93
N GLY A 83 14.36 -15.96 12.68
CA GLY A 83 13.74 -16.61 11.52
C GLY A 83 13.65 -15.72 10.26
N ARG A 84 12.79 -16.10 9.31
CA ARG A 84 12.64 -15.42 8.01
C ARG A 84 11.30 -14.71 7.90
N TYR A 85 11.30 -13.42 7.57
CA TYR A 85 10.08 -12.67 7.24
C TYR A 85 9.83 -12.73 5.74
N ILE A 86 8.58 -12.85 5.35
CA ILE A 86 8.16 -12.49 3.98
C ILE A 86 8.05 -10.97 3.98
N VAL A 87 8.77 -10.29 3.10
CA VAL A 87 8.71 -8.83 2.98
C VAL A 87 8.22 -8.50 1.59
N GLY A 88 7.14 -7.74 1.51
CA GLY A 88 6.64 -7.19 0.26
C GLY A 88 7.36 -5.90 -0.12
N ASN A 89 7.74 -5.76 -1.39
CA ASN A 89 8.15 -4.49 -1.96
C ASN A 89 6.90 -3.63 -2.14
N GLN A 90 6.56 -2.88 -1.09
CA GLN A 90 5.38 -2.04 -1.02
C GLN A 90 5.16 -1.19 -2.28
N ARG A 91 6.23 -0.62 -2.88
CA ARG A 91 6.09 0.21 -4.09
C ARG A 91 5.63 -0.60 -5.30
N GLY A 92 6.25 -1.75 -5.52
CA GLY A 92 5.89 -2.65 -6.63
C GLY A 92 4.51 -3.28 -6.41
N LEU A 93 4.24 -3.76 -5.19
CA LEU A 93 2.97 -4.38 -4.83
C LEU A 93 1.80 -3.40 -4.93
N PHE A 94 1.97 -2.17 -4.43
CA PHE A 94 0.95 -1.13 -4.55
C PHE A 94 0.59 -0.87 -6.02
N ALA A 95 1.58 -0.77 -6.90
CA ALA A 95 1.37 -0.54 -8.32
C ALA A 95 0.68 -1.73 -9.02
N VAL A 96 1.13 -2.96 -8.76
CA VAL A 96 0.54 -4.18 -9.33
C VAL A 96 -0.91 -4.36 -8.86
N CYS A 97 -1.18 -4.19 -7.57
CA CYS A 97 -2.53 -4.31 -7.02
C CYS A 97 -3.45 -3.18 -7.50
N SER A 98 -2.93 -1.96 -7.67
CA SER A 98 -3.69 -0.84 -8.26
C SER A 98 -4.05 -1.14 -9.72
N LEU A 99 -3.10 -1.65 -10.51
CA LEU A 99 -3.33 -2.05 -11.90
C LEU A 99 -4.43 -3.12 -12.01
N ALA A 100 -4.35 -4.18 -11.20
CA ALA A 100 -5.37 -5.23 -11.16
C ALA A 100 -6.75 -4.69 -10.73
N SER A 101 -6.78 -3.81 -9.73
CA SER A 101 -8.04 -3.21 -9.27
C SER A 101 -8.68 -2.32 -10.34
N CYS A 102 -7.90 -1.48 -11.03
CA CYS A 102 -8.41 -0.63 -12.11
C CYS A 102 -8.98 -1.45 -13.27
N GLY A 103 -8.34 -2.56 -13.63
CA GLY A 103 -8.88 -3.49 -14.63
C GLY A 103 -10.23 -4.11 -14.21
N LEU A 104 -10.40 -4.40 -12.92
CA LEU A 104 -11.66 -4.94 -12.39
C LEU A 104 -12.74 -3.87 -12.24
N PHE A 105 -12.37 -2.63 -11.92
CA PHE A 105 -13.30 -1.49 -11.92
C PHE A 105 -13.90 -1.25 -13.31
N ILE A 106 -13.12 -1.42 -14.38
CA ILE A 106 -13.63 -1.35 -15.76
C ILE A 106 -14.78 -2.35 -15.99
N GLY A 107 -14.58 -3.63 -15.63
CA GLY A 107 -15.63 -4.66 -15.74
C GLY A 107 -16.83 -4.36 -14.84
N TYR A 108 -16.57 -3.87 -13.64
CA TYR A 108 -17.59 -3.43 -12.69
C TYR A 108 -18.46 -2.29 -13.25
N PHE A 109 -17.85 -1.25 -13.83
CA PHE A 109 -18.58 -0.13 -14.43
C PHE A 109 -19.34 -0.54 -15.69
N LEU A 110 -18.79 -1.46 -16.49
CA LEU A 110 -19.49 -2.04 -17.64
C LEU A 110 -20.75 -2.79 -17.21
N SER A 111 -20.69 -3.52 -16.08
CA SER A 111 -21.87 -4.19 -15.53
C SER A 111 -22.96 -3.20 -15.12
N PHE A 112 -22.60 -2.05 -14.53
CA PHE A 112 -23.57 -1.00 -14.20
C PHE A 112 -24.13 -0.29 -15.44
N ASP A 113 -23.31 -0.03 -16.45
CA ASP A 113 -23.76 0.55 -17.72
C ASP A 113 -24.81 -0.36 -18.38
N ARG A 114 -24.51 -1.66 -18.49
CA ARG A 114 -25.44 -2.65 -19.04
C ARG A 114 -26.74 -2.76 -18.25
N ALA A 115 -26.65 -2.88 -16.93
CA ALA A 115 -27.81 -3.12 -16.09
C ALA A 115 -28.74 -1.90 -15.96
N TYR A 116 -28.21 -0.67 -16.01
CA TYR A 116 -28.99 0.54 -15.68
C TYR A 116 -29.14 1.54 -16.80
N LEU A 117 -28.33 1.47 -17.86
CA LEU A 117 -28.42 2.39 -19.00
C LEU A 117 -28.83 1.70 -20.31
N LEU A 118 -28.58 0.40 -20.43
CA LEU A 118 -28.94 -0.38 -21.63
C LEU A 118 -30.11 -1.34 -21.38
N ASP A 119 -30.70 -1.33 -20.18
CA ASP A 119 -31.76 -2.24 -19.75
C ASP A 119 -31.49 -3.71 -20.09
N ALA A 120 -30.22 -4.12 -19.99
CA ALA A 120 -29.82 -5.50 -20.15
C ALA A 120 -30.18 -6.32 -18.89
N ASP A 121 -30.15 -7.65 -19.04
CA ASP A 121 -30.39 -8.58 -17.94
C ASP A 121 -29.54 -8.24 -16.70
N ARG A 122 -30.22 -8.13 -15.54
CA ARG A 122 -29.64 -7.75 -14.26
C ARG A 122 -29.31 -8.96 -13.37
N SER A 123 -29.53 -10.17 -13.86
CA SER A 123 -29.30 -11.41 -13.13
C SER A 123 -27.82 -11.58 -12.69
N ASP A 124 -26.88 -10.97 -13.40
CA ASP A 124 -25.44 -11.09 -13.12
C ASP A 124 -24.83 -9.96 -12.28
N VAL A 125 -25.60 -8.90 -11.97
CA VAL A 125 -25.07 -7.66 -11.37
C VAL A 125 -24.37 -7.90 -10.03
N PHE A 126 -24.86 -8.85 -9.23
CA PHE A 126 -24.32 -9.10 -7.89
C PHE A 126 -23.00 -9.86 -7.87
N TYR A 127 -22.62 -10.55 -8.95
CA TYR A 127 -21.27 -11.10 -9.09
C TYR A 127 -20.24 -9.98 -9.12
N TRP A 128 -20.48 -8.97 -9.97
CA TRP A 128 -19.61 -7.79 -10.08
C TRP A 128 -19.60 -6.93 -8.82
N ARG A 129 -20.76 -6.76 -8.15
CA ARG A 129 -20.84 -6.02 -6.86
C ARG A 129 -20.04 -6.65 -5.75
N SER A 130 -19.92 -7.98 -5.74
CA SER A 130 -19.22 -8.67 -4.66
C SER A 130 -17.73 -8.82 -4.93
N ILE A 131 -17.32 -9.00 -6.19
CA ILE A 131 -15.90 -9.24 -6.56
C ILE A 131 -15.00 -8.02 -6.31
N ILE A 132 -15.57 -6.81 -6.31
CA ILE A 132 -14.82 -5.56 -6.11
C ILE A 132 -14.16 -5.50 -4.72
N TRP A 133 -14.86 -6.00 -3.69
CA TRP A 133 -14.40 -6.02 -2.31
C TRP A 133 -13.19 -6.92 -2.12
N ILE A 134 -13.08 -7.99 -2.91
CA ILE A 134 -11.94 -8.91 -2.86
C ILE A 134 -10.67 -8.15 -3.25
N ASN A 135 -10.71 -7.41 -4.35
CA ASN A 135 -9.52 -6.73 -4.87
C ASN A 135 -9.13 -5.51 -4.05
N VAL A 136 -10.10 -4.68 -3.67
CA VAL A 136 -9.85 -3.55 -2.78
C VAL A 136 -9.34 -4.04 -1.43
N GLY A 137 -9.98 -5.04 -0.83
CA GLY A 137 -9.56 -5.64 0.43
C GLY A 137 -8.16 -6.24 0.35
N LEU A 138 -7.86 -7.01 -0.70
CA LEU A 138 -6.55 -7.62 -0.92
C LEU A 138 -5.46 -6.57 -1.10
N HIS A 139 -5.71 -5.54 -1.90
CA HIS A 139 -4.75 -4.45 -2.11
C HIS A 139 -4.44 -3.73 -0.78
N LEU A 140 -5.48 -3.36 -0.02
CA LEU A 140 -5.30 -2.69 1.26
C LEU A 140 -4.59 -3.60 2.26
N TRP A 141 -4.93 -4.89 2.33
CA TRP A 141 -4.27 -5.85 3.21
C TRP A 141 -2.78 -6.00 2.89
N ILE A 142 -2.44 -6.25 1.61
CA ILE A 142 -1.05 -6.41 1.16
C ILE A 142 -0.24 -5.15 1.46
N SER A 143 -0.77 -3.98 1.15
CA SER A 143 -0.09 -2.70 1.38
C SER A 143 0.12 -2.43 2.88
N SER A 144 -0.87 -2.76 3.71
CA SER A 144 -0.79 -2.59 5.17
C SER A 144 0.29 -3.48 5.78
N TRP A 145 0.35 -4.75 5.37
CA TRP A 145 1.35 -5.69 5.88
C TRP A 145 2.75 -5.43 5.36
N ALA A 146 2.90 -5.01 4.09
CA ALA A 146 4.20 -4.61 3.55
C ALA A 146 4.80 -3.44 4.37
N ASN A 147 3.96 -2.44 4.71
CA ASN A 147 4.35 -1.34 5.59
C ASN A 147 4.72 -1.84 7.00
N LEU A 148 3.85 -2.65 7.62
CA LEU A 148 4.05 -3.13 8.98
C LEU A 148 5.34 -3.96 9.09
N GLN A 149 5.57 -4.90 8.18
CA GLN A 149 6.77 -5.75 8.17
C GLN A 149 8.04 -4.94 7.93
N ALA A 150 8.03 -3.97 7.01
CA ALA A 150 9.17 -3.08 6.80
C ALA A 150 9.49 -2.29 8.08
N THR A 151 8.46 -1.83 8.80
CA THR A 151 8.61 -1.08 10.04
C THR A 151 9.11 -1.98 11.18
N ILE A 152 8.58 -3.20 11.33
CA ILE A 152 9.05 -4.19 12.32
C ILE A 152 10.52 -4.50 12.08
N ILE A 153 10.91 -4.81 10.84
CA ILE A 153 12.30 -5.15 10.50
C ILE A 153 13.24 -3.99 10.79
N SER A 154 12.83 -2.77 10.44
CA SER A 154 13.61 -1.56 10.73
C SER A 154 13.75 -1.32 12.23
N SER A 155 12.69 -1.55 13.00
CA SER A 155 12.71 -1.41 14.47
C SER A 155 13.57 -2.45 15.17
N GLN A 156 13.59 -3.69 14.68
CA GLN A 156 14.43 -4.75 15.23
C GLN A 156 15.91 -4.43 15.05
N THR A 157 16.29 -3.92 13.87
CA THR A 157 17.68 -3.50 13.62
C THR A 157 18.09 -2.31 14.49
N ALA A 158 17.16 -1.42 14.86
CA ALA A 158 17.46 -0.25 15.68
C ALA A 158 17.49 -0.55 17.19
N THR A 159 16.64 -1.45 17.69
CA THR A 159 16.38 -1.60 19.13
C THR A 159 16.78 -2.94 19.72
N ASN A 160 17.09 -3.94 18.89
CA ASN A 160 17.19 -5.35 19.28
C ASN A 160 15.94 -5.89 20.01
N ARG A 161 14.80 -5.19 19.98
CA ARG A 161 13.53 -5.67 20.53
C ARG A 161 12.69 -6.34 19.46
N HIS A 162 12.12 -7.49 19.80
CA HIS A 162 11.29 -8.27 18.90
C HIS A 162 9.80 -8.07 19.22
N PHE A 163 9.12 -7.17 18.49
CA PHE A 163 7.68 -6.91 18.69
C PHE A 163 6.79 -8.06 18.23
N LEU A 164 7.08 -8.65 17.06
CA LEU A 164 6.31 -9.76 16.48
C LEU A 164 7.28 -10.81 15.93
N GLY A 165 7.06 -12.09 16.26
CA GLY A 165 7.86 -13.18 15.71
C GLY A 165 7.62 -13.40 14.21
N PRO A 166 8.61 -13.88 13.43
CA PRO A 166 8.46 -14.06 11.98
C PRO A 166 7.34 -15.06 11.61
N LYS A 167 7.22 -16.15 12.36
CA LYS A 167 6.18 -17.17 12.14
C LYS A 167 4.77 -16.57 12.29
N LEU A 168 4.55 -15.81 13.36
CA LEU A 168 3.26 -15.15 13.61
C LEU A 168 2.98 -14.07 12.55
N SER A 169 3.97 -13.25 12.21
CA SER A 169 3.80 -12.21 11.18
C SER A 169 3.44 -12.81 9.83
N ASN A 170 4.16 -13.85 9.38
CA ASN A 170 3.89 -14.49 8.09
C ASN A 170 2.56 -15.24 8.12
N CYS A 171 2.21 -15.88 9.25
CA CYS A 171 0.93 -16.57 9.42
C CYS A 171 -0.25 -15.59 9.36
N LEU A 172 -0.17 -14.45 10.04
CA LEU A 172 -1.22 -13.42 9.97
C LEU A 172 -1.30 -12.81 8.56
N TYR A 173 -0.15 -12.54 7.93
CA TYR A 173 -0.12 -11.99 6.58
C TYR A 173 -0.78 -12.93 5.55
N LEU A 174 -0.32 -14.18 5.46
CA LEU A 174 -0.86 -15.18 4.54
C LEU A 174 -2.25 -15.64 4.93
N GLY A 175 -2.50 -15.80 6.23
CA GLY A 175 -3.80 -16.17 6.78
C GLY A 175 -4.86 -15.15 6.42
N GLY A 176 -4.57 -13.85 6.55
CA GLY A 176 -5.51 -12.81 6.13
C GLY A 176 -5.74 -12.77 4.61
N ILE A 177 -4.71 -13.04 3.79
CA ILE A 177 -4.89 -13.18 2.34
C ILE A 177 -5.80 -14.37 2.03
N CYS A 178 -5.46 -15.57 2.48
CA CYS A 178 -6.20 -16.79 2.17
C CYS A 178 -7.62 -16.75 2.76
N LEU A 179 -7.73 -16.51 4.08
CA LEU A 179 -9.02 -16.50 4.75
C LEU A 179 -9.92 -15.37 4.22
N GLY A 180 -9.38 -14.17 4.06
CA GLY A 180 -10.13 -13.03 3.50
C GLY A 180 -10.57 -13.28 2.08
N PHE A 181 -9.65 -13.69 1.20
CA PHE A 181 -9.93 -13.94 -0.22
C PHE A 181 -10.95 -15.06 -0.41
N PHE A 182 -10.71 -16.25 0.13
CA PHE A 182 -11.59 -17.40 -0.10
C PHE A 182 -12.95 -17.23 0.57
N SER A 183 -13.01 -16.61 1.75
CA SER A 183 -14.29 -16.36 2.41
C SER A 183 -15.13 -15.36 1.61
N ILE A 184 -14.56 -14.20 1.25
CA ILE A 184 -15.30 -13.19 0.47
C ILE A 184 -15.67 -13.75 -0.91
N LEU A 185 -14.79 -14.50 -1.57
CA LEU A 185 -15.08 -15.13 -2.86
C LEU A 185 -16.23 -16.14 -2.77
N GLY A 186 -16.22 -17.04 -1.79
CA GLY A 186 -17.29 -18.02 -1.60
C GLY A 186 -18.63 -17.33 -1.34
N PHE A 187 -18.64 -16.33 -0.45
CA PHE A 187 -19.82 -15.52 -0.17
C PHE A 187 -20.28 -14.69 -1.37
N ALA A 188 -19.36 -14.17 -2.19
CA ALA A 188 -19.66 -13.42 -3.41
C ALA A 188 -20.35 -14.29 -4.46
N ILE A 189 -19.83 -15.51 -4.70
CA ILE A 189 -20.42 -16.47 -5.63
C ILE A 189 -21.81 -16.88 -5.14
N ALA A 190 -21.95 -17.19 -3.85
CA ALA A 190 -23.24 -17.53 -3.25
C ALA A 190 -24.25 -16.37 -3.34
N CYS A 191 -23.80 -15.13 -3.12
CA CYS A 191 -24.64 -13.94 -3.24
C CYS A 191 -25.14 -13.75 -4.68
N GLY A 192 -24.26 -13.86 -5.67
CA GLY A 192 -24.63 -13.78 -7.08
C GLY A 192 -25.60 -14.89 -7.50
N ALA A 193 -25.34 -16.13 -7.08
CA ALA A 193 -26.22 -17.27 -7.41
C ALA A 193 -27.62 -17.13 -6.78
N MET A 194 -27.71 -16.63 -5.55
CA MET A 194 -29.01 -16.38 -4.91
C MET A 194 -29.71 -15.16 -5.49
N TRP A 195 -28.98 -14.14 -5.94
CA TRP A 195 -29.55 -13.02 -6.68
C TRP A 195 -30.15 -13.47 -7.99
N HIS A 196 -29.42 -14.25 -8.79
CA HIS A 196 -29.90 -14.78 -10.07
C HIS A 196 -31.26 -15.51 -9.90
N LYS A 197 -31.36 -16.42 -8.92
CA LYS A 197 -32.62 -17.10 -8.60
C LYS A 197 -33.74 -16.16 -8.13
N THR A 198 -33.38 -15.11 -7.40
CA THR A 198 -34.32 -14.09 -6.92
C THR A 198 -34.83 -13.26 -8.08
N TRP A 199 -33.95 -12.89 -9.01
CA TRP A 199 -34.26 -12.16 -10.23
C TRP A 199 -35.21 -12.97 -11.13
N ASP A 200 -34.90 -14.23 -11.41
CA ASP A 200 -35.77 -15.12 -12.19
C ASP A 200 -37.17 -15.29 -11.58
N ALA A 201 -37.26 -15.33 -10.25
CA ALA A 201 -38.53 -15.45 -9.54
C ALA A 201 -39.32 -14.13 -9.60
N GLN A 202 -38.62 -12.99 -9.60
CA GLN A 202 -39.20 -11.67 -9.73
C GLN A 202 -39.72 -11.44 -11.15
N GLU A 203 -38.94 -11.74 -12.18
CA GLU A 203 -39.37 -11.65 -13.58
C GLU A 203 -40.60 -12.53 -13.84
N ARG A 204 -40.59 -13.78 -13.35
CA ARG A 204 -41.77 -14.67 -13.46
C ARG A 204 -43.02 -14.10 -12.80
N LEU A 205 -42.86 -13.46 -11.63
CA LEU A 205 -43.98 -12.78 -10.96
C LEU A 205 -44.45 -11.57 -11.79
N GLU A 206 -43.52 -10.77 -12.32
CA GLU A 206 -43.81 -9.59 -13.13
C GLU A 206 -44.56 -9.94 -14.41
N TYR A 207 -44.03 -10.86 -15.22
CA TYR A 207 -44.68 -11.31 -16.45
C TYR A 207 -46.07 -11.86 -16.16
N ARG A 208 -46.23 -12.64 -15.07
CA ARG A 208 -47.55 -13.15 -14.69
C ARG A 208 -48.52 -12.05 -14.27
N LEU A 209 -48.05 -11.03 -13.57
CA LEU A 209 -48.87 -9.87 -13.22
C LEU A 209 -49.30 -9.12 -14.48
N LEU A 210 -48.40 -8.92 -15.45
CA LEU A 210 -48.73 -8.28 -16.73
C LEU A 210 -49.76 -9.11 -17.51
N ASP A 211 -49.58 -10.42 -17.64
CA ASP A 211 -50.55 -11.30 -18.30
C ASP A 211 -51.93 -11.23 -17.63
N LEU A 212 -51.99 -11.32 -16.30
CA LEU A 212 -53.24 -11.23 -15.55
C LEU A 212 -53.87 -9.84 -15.64
N SER A 213 -53.05 -8.79 -15.81
CA SER A 213 -53.57 -7.44 -16.03
C SER A 213 -54.35 -7.33 -17.33
N PHE A 214 -54.01 -8.10 -18.36
CA PHE A 214 -54.77 -8.16 -19.61
C PHE A 214 -55.94 -9.13 -19.53
N LEU A 215 -55.72 -10.32 -18.96
CA LEU A 215 -56.72 -11.39 -18.95
C LEU A 215 -57.82 -11.21 -17.90
N ARG A 216 -57.51 -10.54 -16.78
CA ARG A 216 -58.34 -10.49 -15.58
C ARG A 216 -58.34 -9.11 -14.92
N ALA A 217 -58.37 -8.04 -15.71
CA ALA A 217 -58.31 -6.66 -15.23
C ALA A 217 -59.37 -6.32 -14.15
N ALA A 218 -60.56 -6.94 -14.24
CA ALA A 218 -61.70 -6.68 -13.36
C ALA A 218 -61.69 -7.46 -12.04
N ASP A 219 -60.67 -8.28 -11.76
CA ASP A 219 -60.58 -9.00 -10.48
C ASP A 219 -60.44 -8.02 -9.30
N SER A 220 -61.17 -8.27 -8.21
CA SER A 220 -61.00 -7.51 -6.98
C SER A 220 -59.64 -7.79 -6.32
N GLU A 221 -59.15 -6.86 -5.49
CA GLU A 221 -57.85 -6.98 -4.84
C GLU A 221 -57.69 -8.30 -4.05
N SER A 222 -58.73 -8.75 -3.35
CA SER A 222 -58.69 -9.99 -2.57
C SER A 222 -58.53 -11.22 -3.46
N VAL A 223 -59.26 -11.30 -4.58
CA VAL A 223 -59.13 -12.37 -5.58
C VAL A 223 -57.74 -12.32 -6.20
N ALA A 224 -57.28 -11.13 -6.59
CA ALA A 224 -55.97 -10.93 -7.18
C ALA A 224 -54.83 -11.37 -6.25
N ARG A 225 -54.90 -11.05 -4.94
CA ARG A 225 -53.93 -11.49 -3.93
C ARG A 225 -53.84 -13.01 -3.83
N VAL A 226 -54.98 -13.71 -3.84
CA VAL A 226 -55.00 -15.19 -3.79
C VAL A 226 -54.35 -15.78 -5.03
N GLN A 227 -54.61 -15.21 -6.22
CA GLN A 227 -54.05 -15.70 -7.49
C GLN A 227 -52.52 -15.62 -7.53
N VAL A 228 -51.93 -14.58 -6.95
CA VAL A 228 -50.47 -14.34 -7.02
C VAL A 228 -49.73 -14.77 -5.75
N ALA A 229 -50.45 -15.22 -4.71
CA ALA A 229 -49.87 -15.58 -3.42
C ALA A 229 -48.73 -16.62 -3.54
N GLY A 230 -48.90 -17.63 -4.39
CA GLY A 230 -47.89 -18.66 -4.65
C GLY A 230 -46.59 -18.09 -5.23
N LEU A 231 -46.69 -17.15 -6.18
CA LEU A 231 -45.53 -16.53 -6.83
C LEU A 231 -44.82 -15.53 -5.90
N VAL A 232 -45.59 -14.75 -5.12
CA VAL A 232 -45.03 -13.87 -4.09
C VAL A 232 -44.31 -14.69 -3.01
N SER A 233 -44.86 -15.85 -2.64
CA SER A 233 -44.20 -16.77 -1.71
C SER A 233 -42.90 -17.34 -2.29
N ALA A 234 -42.91 -17.74 -3.57
CA ALA A 234 -41.72 -18.22 -4.28
C ALA A 234 -40.61 -17.16 -4.34
N LEU A 235 -40.95 -15.91 -4.68
CA LEU A 235 -40.01 -14.78 -4.65
C LEU A 235 -39.42 -14.58 -3.25
N ASN A 236 -40.26 -14.54 -2.21
CA ASN A 236 -39.81 -14.38 -0.83
C ASN A 236 -38.91 -15.53 -0.36
N THR A 237 -39.14 -16.75 -0.84
CA THR A 237 -38.34 -17.93 -0.51
C THR A 237 -36.91 -17.80 -1.05
N GLN A 238 -36.71 -17.14 -2.19
CA GLN A 238 -35.38 -16.85 -2.74
C GLN A 238 -34.74 -15.58 -2.16
N LEU A 239 -35.55 -14.54 -1.94
CA LEU A 239 -35.09 -13.24 -1.47
C LEU A 239 -34.52 -13.29 -0.03
N VAL A 240 -35.15 -14.04 0.87
CA VAL A 240 -34.73 -14.11 2.29
C VAL A 240 -33.29 -14.64 2.43
N PRO A 241 -32.92 -15.80 1.83
CA PRO A 241 -31.53 -16.25 1.81
C PRO A 241 -30.57 -15.26 1.14
N PHE A 242 -30.97 -14.65 0.01
CA PHE A 242 -30.14 -13.64 -0.67
C PHE A 242 -29.78 -12.47 0.25
N VAL A 243 -30.77 -11.86 0.91
CA VAL A 243 -30.55 -10.75 1.86
C VAL A 243 -29.68 -11.19 3.04
N THR A 244 -29.85 -12.43 3.50
CA THR A 244 -29.04 -12.99 4.59
C THR A 244 -27.57 -13.13 4.19
N ILE A 245 -27.30 -13.68 3.00
CA ILE A 245 -25.94 -13.80 2.47
C ILE A 245 -25.33 -12.42 2.22
N LEU A 246 -26.08 -11.49 1.63
CA LEU A 246 -25.62 -10.12 1.40
C LEU A 246 -25.22 -9.44 2.72
N ARG A 247 -26.00 -9.62 3.79
CA ARG A 247 -25.64 -9.14 5.13
C ARG A 247 -24.32 -9.77 5.62
N SER A 248 -24.16 -11.09 5.47
CA SER A 248 -22.95 -11.79 5.89
C SER A 248 -21.71 -11.35 5.12
N VAL A 249 -21.80 -11.15 3.80
CA VAL A 249 -20.70 -10.62 2.96
C VAL A 249 -20.26 -9.26 3.49
N ASN A 250 -21.20 -8.35 3.73
CA ASN A 250 -20.90 -6.99 4.18
C ASN A 250 -20.37 -6.97 5.62
N ALA A 251 -20.88 -7.82 6.51
CA ALA A 251 -20.32 -7.97 7.85
C ALA A 251 -18.87 -8.46 7.81
N LEU A 252 -18.57 -9.43 6.94
CA LEU A 252 -17.20 -9.91 6.72
C LEU A 252 -16.29 -8.80 6.17
N CYS A 253 -16.77 -8.00 5.21
CA CYS A 253 -16.04 -6.85 4.69
C CYS A 253 -15.78 -5.79 5.78
N ALA A 254 -16.75 -5.54 6.66
CA ALA A 254 -16.59 -4.63 7.79
C ALA A 254 -15.51 -5.13 8.77
N VAL A 255 -15.53 -6.42 9.12
CA VAL A 255 -14.47 -7.03 9.95
C VAL A 255 -13.10 -6.90 9.27
N GLY A 256 -13.01 -7.20 7.97
CA GLY A 256 -11.77 -7.04 7.20
C GLY A 256 -11.25 -5.61 7.22
N ALA A 257 -12.12 -4.61 7.01
CA ALA A 257 -11.76 -3.20 7.07
C ALA A 257 -11.27 -2.78 8.47
N ALA A 258 -11.92 -3.25 9.54
CA ALA A 258 -11.49 -3.00 10.91
C ALA A 258 -10.09 -3.60 11.20
N LEU A 259 -9.82 -4.81 10.73
CA LEU A 259 -8.50 -5.44 10.85
C LEU A 259 -7.43 -4.68 10.08
N ILE A 260 -7.74 -4.17 8.88
CA ILE A 260 -6.83 -3.31 8.11
C ILE A 260 -6.49 -2.06 8.92
N ILE A 261 -7.48 -1.37 9.50
CA ILE A 261 -7.25 -0.18 10.34
C ILE A 261 -6.32 -0.53 11.52
N LEU A 262 -6.59 -1.65 12.21
CA LEU A 262 -5.78 -2.09 13.35
C LEU A 262 -4.32 -2.36 12.97
N VAL A 263 -4.08 -3.04 11.84
CA VAL A 263 -2.73 -3.32 11.32
C VAL A 263 -1.98 -2.03 11.01
N ASN A 264 -2.63 -1.05 10.37
CA ASN A 264 -2.02 0.24 10.05
C ASN A 264 -1.75 1.08 11.31
N PHE A 265 -2.63 1.03 12.30
CA PHE A 265 -2.40 1.69 13.59
C PHE A 265 -1.19 1.08 14.31
N GLY A 266 -1.07 -0.26 14.31
CA GLY A 266 0.12 -0.95 14.81
C GLY A 266 1.40 -0.50 14.07
N GLY A 267 1.36 -0.40 12.74
CA GLY A 267 2.47 0.10 11.93
C GLY A 267 2.86 1.53 12.29
N LEU A 268 1.88 2.42 12.49
CA LEU A 268 2.10 3.80 12.90
C LEU A 268 2.75 3.91 14.28
N VAL A 269 2.29 3.12 15.26
CA VAL A 269 2.87 3.10 16.62
C VAL A 269 4.33 2.68 16.59
N VAL A 270 4.67 1.64 15.83
CA VAL A 270 6.08 1.20 15.69
C VAL A 270 6.91 2.27 14.98
N LEU A 271 6.37 2.91 13.94
CA LEU A 271 7.05 3.98 13.21
C LEU A 271 7.34 5.20 14.10
N LEU A 272 6.37 5.62 14.93
CA LEU A 272 6.53 6.73 15.87
C LEU A 272 7.55 6.39 16.96
N SER A 273 7.56 5.14 17.45
CA SER A 273 8.53 4.67 18.44
C SER A 273 9.96 4.67 17.89
N LEU A 274 10.15 4.14 16.68
CA LEU A 274 11.42 4.17 15.96
C LEU A 274 11.89 5.61 15.71
N HIS A 275 10.96 6.52 15.41
CA HIS A 275 11.32 7.92 15.18
C HIS A 275 11.88 8.59 16.44
N ARG A 276 11.22 8.42 17.59
CA ARG A 276 11.69 8.97 18.87
C ARG A 276 13.09 8.47 19.22
N GLN A 277 13.38 7.20 18.93
CA GLN A 277 14.69 6.61 19.20
C GLN A 277 15.78 7.14 18.26
N ILE A 278 15.48 7.25 16.96
CA ILE A 278 16.43 7.83 15.99
C ILE A 278 16.74 9.27 16.37
N GLU A 279 15.73 10.06 16.76
CA GLU A 279 15.93 11.45 17.17
C GLU A 279 16.81 11.54 18.42
N PHE A 280 16.58 10.67 19.41
CA PHE A 280 17.40 10.59 20.62
C PHE A 280 18.87 10.30 20.31
N HIS A 281 19.15 9.22 19.57
CA HIS A 281 20.51 8.87 19.18
C HIS A 281 21.18 9.90 18.26
N LEU A 282 20.38 10.66 17.49
CA LEU A 282 20.89 11.73 16.65
C LEU A 282 21.39 12.91 17.46
N VAL A 283 20.57 13.35 18.43
CA VAL A 283 20.91 14.47 19.31
C VAL A 283 22.17 14.14 20.08
N ASP A 284 22.29 12.93 20.62
CA ASP A 284 23.49 12.47 21.32
C ASP A 284 24.74 12.46 20.41
N ALA A 285 24.59 11.98 19.17
CA ALA A 285 25.71 11.92 18.23
C ALA A 285 26.17 13.31 17.74
N LEU A 286 25.31 14.32 17.78
CA LEU A 286 25.62 15.69 17.38
C LEU A 286 26.08 16.55 18.56
N ALA A 287 25.64 16.23 19.78
CA ALA A 287 26.05 16.94 21.00
C ALA A 287 27.52 16.68 21.39
N CYS A 288 28.12 15.55 20.95
CA CYS A 288 29.50 15.20 21.26
C CYS A 288 30.39 15.00 20.00
N PRO A 289 30.70 16.04 19.21
CA PRO A 289 31.58 15.92 18.04
C PRO A 289 33.02 15.50 18.39
N GLY A 290 33.49 15.82 19.60
CA GLY A 290 34.92 15.68 19.99
C GLY A 290 35.29 14.41 20.76
N ALA A 291 34.36 13.77 21.48
CA ALA A 291 34.73 12.75 22.48
C ALA A 291 34.78 11.31 21.94
N THR A 292 34.16 11.01 20.78
CA THR A 292 33.98 9.62 20.31
C THR A 292 35.02 9.14 19.30
N LEU A 293 35.82 10.02 18.71
CA LEU A 293 36.89 9.60 17.78
C LEU A 293 38.08 8.97 18.50
N THR A 294 38.40 9.41 19.72
CA THR A 294 39.50 8.85 20.51
C THR A 294 39.15 7.48 21.10
N ARG A 295 37.90 7.27 21.54
CA ARG A 295 37.51 6.02 22.22
C ARG A 295 37.23 4.85 21.28
N ARG A 296 36.70 5.09 20.07
CA ARG A 296 36.40 4.01 19.11
C ARG A 296 37.63 3.52 18.34
N ARG A 297 38.70 4.30 18.29
CA ARG A 297 39.99 3.85 17.72
C ARG A 297 40.72 2.88 18.67
N GLN A 298 40.46 2.95 19.97
CA GLN A 298 41.01 2.02 20.97
C GLN A 298 40.24 0.69 21.06
N SER A 299 38.94 0.67 20.74
CA SER A 299 38.13 -0.56 20.82
C SER A 299 38.11 -1.41 19.54
N LEU A 300 38.82 -1.01 18.48
CA LEU A 300 38.88 -1.72 17.20
C LEU A 300 40.30 -2.21 16.86
N SER A 301 41.27 -1.98 17.76
CA SER A 301 42.64 -2.48 17.65
C SER A 301 42.93 -3.69 18.55
N LEU A 302 41.91 -4.33 19.12
CA LEU A 302 42.10 -5.37 20.16
C LEU A 302 41.49 -6.75 19.82
N ASP A 303 41.08 -7.01 18.58
CA ASP A 303 40.49 -8.32 18.21
C ASP A 303 40.80 -8.78 16.77
N VAL A 304 42.04 -8.56 16.28
CA VAL A 304 42.50 -9.14 14.99
C VAL A 304 43.65 -10.14 15.14
N GLU A 305 44.16 -10.37 16.35
CA GLU A 305 45.07 -11.48 16.64
C GLU A 305 44.40 -12.42 17.64
N HIS A 306 43.66 -13.43 17.18
CA HIS A 306 43.53 -14.77 17.79
C HIS A 306 42.43 -15.59 17.09
N LEU A 307 42.65 -15.94 15.82
CA LEU A 307 42.01 -17.12 15.22
C LEU A 307 43.05 -17.85 14.38
N GLY A 308 43.88 -18.63 15.07
CA GLY A 308 44.81 -19.59 14.48
C GLY A 308 45.24 -20.64 15.51
N ALA A 309 44.80 -21.89 15.28
CA ALA A 309 45.32 -23.17 15.78
C ALA A 309 45.13 -23.56 17.28
N GLY A 310 44.15 -24.44 17.50
CA GLY A 310 44.31 -25.80 18.06
C GLY A 310 44.98 -26.03 19.43
N GLY A 311 44.26 -26.73 20.32
CA GLY A 311 44.87 -27.68 21.27
C GLY A 311 44.42 -27.57 22.74
N ALA A 312 43.64 -28.57 23.18
CA ALA A 312 43.52 -29.20 24.52
C ALA A 312 43.38 -28.38 25.84
N PRO A 313 42.61 -28.88 26.83
CA PRO A 313 42.55 -28.34 28.21
C PRO A 313 43.64 -29.00 29.09
N PRO A 314 44.14 -28.38 30.19
CA PRO A 314 43.43 -28.48 31.49
C PRO A 314 43.73 -27.40 32.57
N CYS A 315 42.94 -27.47 33.65
CA CYS A 315 43.24 -27.20 35.08
C CYS A 315 43.54 -25.78 35.64
N ALA A 316 42.68 -25.43 36.60
CA ALA A 316 42.96 -24.98 37.98
C ALA A 316 43.54 -23.58 38.30
N GLU A 317 42.72 -22.88 39.10
CA GLU A 317 43.03 -22.08 40.29
C GLU A 317 43.49 -20.60 40.21
N PRO A 318 43.19 -19.82 41.28
CA PRO A 318 42.96 -18.37 41.21
C PRO A 318 44.13 -17.55 41.75
N ALA A 319 44.24 -16.29 41.30
CA ALA A 319 45.09 -15.31 41.96
C ALA A 319 44.49 -13.89 41.88
N THR A 320 44.04 -13.44 43.03
CA THR A 320 44.09 -12.05 43.51
C THR A 320 45.38 -11.32 43.14
N CYS A 321 45.27 -10.05 42.73
CA CYS A 321 46.22 -8.96 43.01
C CYS A 321 45.54 -7.63 42.61
N VAL A 322 45.23 -6.74 43.56
CA VAL A 322 46.09 -5.73 44.21
C VAL A 322 45.92 -4.36 43.55
N ASP A 323 45.47 -3.44 44.39
CA ASP A 323 45.38 -2.00 44.19
C ASP A 323 46.69 -1.36 43.74
N ALA A 324 46.58 -0.34 42.89
CA ALA A 324 47.62 0.67 42.73
C ALA A 324 46.97 2.02 42.42
N GLU A 325 46.65 2.75 43.49
CA GLU A 325 46.57 4.20 43.47
C GLU A 325 47.90 4.77 42.98
N ARG A 326 47.86 5.67 41.98
CA ARG A 326 48.89 6.70 41.85
C ARG A 326 48.33 7.93 41.16
N GLY A 327 48.12 8.95 41.98
CA GLY A 327 47.79 10.29 41.53
C GLY A 327 48.92 10.93 40.74
N VAL A 328 48.53 11.72 39.74
CA VAL A 328 49.32 12.84 39.23
C VAL A 328 48.33 13.98 39.02
N ASN A 329 48.43 14.96 39.92
CA ASN A 329 47.93 16.30 39.73
C ASN A 329 48.75 16.95 38.62
N ASP A 330 48.11 17.34 37.52
CA ASP A 330 48.64 18.41 36.67
C ASP A 330 47.50 19.33 36.26
N GLY A 331 47.65 20.59 36.67
CA GLY A 331 46.73 21.66 36.38
C GLY A 331 46.74 21.99 34.89
N CYS A 332 45.58 21.86 34.26
CA CYS A 332 45.33 22.41 32.94
C CYS A 332 44.23 23.45 33.08
N GLU A 333 44.59 24.70 32.82
CA GLU A 333 43.70 25.86 32.82
C GLU A 333 42.49 25.60 31.90
N THR A 334 41.30 25.77 32.46
CA THR A 334 40.03 25.53 31.78
C THR A 334 39.67 26.74 30.92
N PRO A 335 39.41 26.57 29.60
CA PRO A 335 38.78 27.60 28.81
C PRO A 335 37.28 27.63 29.15
N PHE A 336 36.77 28.83 29.38
CA PHE A 336 35.38 29.15 29.75
C PHE A 336 34.32 28.24 29.12
N PRO A 337 33.36 27.72 29.90
CA PRO A 337 32.24 26.96 29.37
C PRO A 337 31.34 27.93 28.58
N VAL A 338 31.34 27.81 27.25
CA VAL A 338 30.28 28.37 26.43
C VAL A 338 29.00 27.64 26.84
N GLU A 339 28.17 28.32 27.61
CA GLU A 339 26.85 27.88 28.03
C GLU A 339 25.97 27.77 26.77
N VAL A 340 26.08 26.63 26.08
CA VAL A 340 25.19 26.28 24.97
C VAL A 340 23.84 25.99 25.61
N ASN A 341 23.05 27.04 25.73
CA ASN A 341 21.70 27.03 26.27
C ASN A 341 20.89 25.96 25.53
N SER A 342 20.77 24.79 26.17
CA SER A 342 20.34 23.51 25.63
C SER A 342 18.81 23.44 25.52
N ARG A 343 18.22 24.46 24.87
CA ARG A 343 16.86 24.33 24.35
C ARG A 343 16.90 23.24 23.29
N ARG A 344 16.24 22.12 23.63
CA ARG A 344 15.99 20.89 22.86
C ARG A 344 15.25 21.20 21.54
N GLY A 345 15.82 22.04 20.70
CA GLY A 345 15.27 22.45 19.43
C GLY A 345 15.43 21.33 18.42
N SER A 346 14.31 20.84 17.88
CA SER A 346 14.34 19.86 16.79
C SER A 346 15.28 20.35 15.69
N LEU A 347 16.24 19.52 15.28
CA LEU A 347 17.16 19.84 14.19
C LEU A 347 16.40 20.13 12.90
N SER A 348 16.24 21.42 12.62
CA SER A 348 15.50 21.92 11.46
C SER A 348 16.14 21.42 10.17
N SER A 349 15.31 21.10 9.17
CA SER A 349 15.77 20.66 7.85
C SER A 349 16.74 21.65 7.19
N THR A 350 16.64 22.94 7.56
CA THR A 350 17.49 24.02 7.07
C THR A 350 18.92 23.88 7.58
N CYS A 351 19.11 23.49 8.86
CA CYS A 351 20.43 23.24 9.42
C CYS A 351 21.12 22.07 8.73
N LEU A 352 20.37 20.97 8.48
CA LEU A 352 20.91 19.82 7.76
C LEU A 352 21.33 20.17 6.32
N LYS A 353 20.55 21.00 5.63
CA LYS A 353 20.89 21.53 4.31
C LYS A 353 22.14 22.42 4.35
N HIS A 354 22.32 23.20 5.42
CA HIS A 354 23.50 24.03 5.60
C HIS A 354 24.77 23.19 5.80
N ILE A 355 24.71 22.14 6.63
CA ILE A 355 25.81 21.18 6.82
C ILE A 355 26.18 20.52 5.49
N LEU A 356 25.17 20.17 4.67
CA LEU A 356 25.37 19.61 3.33
C LEU A 356 26.00 20.58 2.33
N ARG A 357 25.82 21.89 2.52
CA ARG A 357 26.36 22.94 1.66
C ARG A 357 27.83 23.26 1.98
N ASN A 358 28.26 23.04 3.23
CA ASN A 358 29.65 23.23 3.63
C ASN A 358 30.53 22.11 3.07
N GLN A 359 31.31 22.42 2.02
CA GLN A 359 32.15 21.46 1.29
C GLN A 359 33.48 21.10 1.98
N SER A 360 33.64 21.38 3.28
CA SER A 360 34.90 21.06 3.97
C SER A 360 35.17 19.54 3.95
N PRO A 361 36.37 19.09 3.56
CA PRO A 361 36.73 17.67 3.48
C PRO A 361 36.64 16.95 4.84
N VAL A 362 36.81 17.71 5.94
CA VAL A 362 36.67 17.22 7.33
C VAL A 362 35.24 16.74 7.63
N ASN A 363 34.24 17.19 6.86
CA ASN A 363 32.83 16.90 7.08
C ASN A 363 32.26 15.77 6.21
N SER A 364 33.08 15.00 5.49
CA SER A 364 32.60 13.93 4.59
C SER A 364 31.74 12.87 5.33
N ALA A 365 32.17 12.44 6.51
CA ALA A 365 31.42 11.50 7.34
C ALA A 365 30.10 12.09 7.89
N LEU A 366 30.13 13.36 8.32
CA LEU A 366 28.93 14.08 8.78
C LEU A 366 27.93 14.27 7.64
N ARG A 367 28.41 14.53 6.43
CA ARG A 367 27.60 14.68 5.21
C ARG A 367 26.92 13.36 4.83
N GLN A 368 27.65 12.24 4.90
CA GLN A 368 27.03 10.92 4.68
C GLN A 368 25.93 10.62 5.70
N LYS A 369 26.15 10.94 6.99
CA LYS A 369 25.11 10.84 8.02
C LYS A 369 23.91 11.74 7.69
N ALA A 370 24.14 12.99 7.33
CA ALA A 370 23.08 13.94 6.96
C ALA A 370 22.25 13.46 5.74
N MET A 371 22.91 12.91 4.72
CA MET A 371 22.22 12.34 3.54
C MET A 371 21.31 11.18 3.93
N ARG A 372 21.80 10.23 4.73
CA ARG A 372 20.98 9.10 5.23
C ARG A 372 19.76 9.58 6.01
N LEU A 373 19.88 10.66 6.78
CA LEU A 373 18.73 11.22 7.52
C LEU A 373 17.70 11.89 6.62
N LEU A 374 18.13 12.56 5.55
CA LEU A 374 17.20 13.12 4.57
C LEU A 374 16.44 12.00 3.85
N GLU A 375 17.13 10.92 3.50
CA GLU A 375 16.51 9.72 2.92
C GLU A 375 15.50 9.09 3.87
N LEU A 376 15.85 8.90 5.15
CA LEU A 376 14.94 8.37 6.16
C LEU A 376 13.74 9.28 6.41
N ARG A 377 13.94 10.61 6.49
CA ARG A 377 12.83 11.57 6.64
C ARG A 377 11.89 11.53 5.44
N LYS A 378 12.43 11.31 4.23
CA LYS A 378 11.60 11.16 3.03
C LYS A 378 10.78 9.88 3.09
N VAL A 379 11.43 8.73 3.32
CA VAL A 379 10.74 7.43 3.42
C VAL A 379 9.65 7.49 4.48
N ARG A 380 9.91 8.15 5.62
CA ARG A 380 8.89 8.38 6.65
C ARG A 380 7.67 9.14 6.12
N ARG A 381 7.86 10.25 5.39
CA ARG A 381 6.74 11.03 4.84
C ARG A 381 5.93 10.20 3.86
N ASP A 382 6.61 9.46 2.98
CA ASP A 382 5.96 8.58 2.01
C ASP A 382 5.13 7.49 2.72
N VAL A 383 5.69 6.87 3.76
CA VAL A 383 4.98 5.84 4.58
C VAL A 383 3.79 6.45 5.32
N ILE A 384 3.95 7.61 5.98
CA ILE A 384 2.85 8.27 6.68
C ILE A 384 1.73 8.63 5.71
N ALA A 385 2.06 9.23 4.55
CA ALA A 385 1.07 9.58 3.54
C ALA A 385 0.28 8.35 3.07
N LEU A 386 0.97 7.24 2.80
CA LEU A 386 0.29 6.01 2.37
C LEU A 386 -0.57 5.40 3.50
N LEU A 387 -0.06 5.33 4.73
CA LEU A 387 -0.82 4.85 5.88
C LEU A 387 -2.08 5.69 6.10
N THR A 388 -1.99 7.01 5.99
CA THR A 388 -3.16 7.92 6.11
C THR A 388 -4.20 7.63 5.03
N VAL A 389 -3.79 7.46 3.77
CA VAL A 389 -4.71 7.14 2.67
C VAL A 389 -5.37 5.77 2.88
N ILE A 390 -4.60 4.76 3.28
CA ILE A 390 -5.12 3.41 3.56
C ILE A 390 -6.13 3.43 4.71
N VAL A 391 -5.82 4.11 5.82
CA VAL A 391 -6.73 4.20 6.98
C VAL A 391 -7.98 4.98 6.64
N LEU A 392 -7.88 6.07 5.87
CA LEU A 392 -9.04 6.83 5.41
C LEU A 392 -9.96 5.96 4.55
N LEU A 393 -9.39 5.25 3.57
CA LEU A 393 -10.15 4.38 2.69
C LEU A 393 -10.79 3.22 3.46
N ALA A 394 -10.03 2.57 4.35
CA ALA A 394 -10.54 1.49 5.18
C ALA A 394 -11.66 1.95 6.12
N THR A 395 -11.58 3.17 6.66
CA THR A 395 -12.66 3.76 7.49
C THR A 395 -13.94 3.97 6.69
N VAL A 396 -13.84 4.49 5.48
CA VAL A 396 -15.01 4.65 4.59
C VAL A 396 -15.59 3.29 4.21
N CYS A 397 -14.74 2.33 3.84
CA CYS A 397 -15.17 0.95 3.57
C CYS A 397 -15.87 0.31 4.78
N LEU A 398 -15.35 0.52 5.99
CA LEU A 398 -15.96 0.04 7.22
C LEU A 398 -17.36 0.64 7.42
N ALA A 399 -17.51 1.95 7.26
CA ALA A 399 -18.80 2.62 7.43
C ALA A 399 -19.85 2.12 6.43
N ILE A 400 -19.48 1.98 5.15
CA ILE A 400 -20.39 1.49 4.10
C ILE A 400 -20.73 0.02 4.33
N ALA A 401 -19.73 -0.83 4.58
CA ALA A 401 -19.94 -2.26 4.81
C ALA A 401 -20.79 -2.51 6.06
N LEU A 402 -20.57 -1.75 7.14
CA LEU A 402 -21.39 -1.84 8.35
C LEU A 402 -22.84 -1.37 8.09
N GLY A 403 -23.02 -0.27 7.36
CA GLY A 403 -24.35 0.21 6.96
C GLY A 403 -25.12 -0.84 6.14
N LEU A 404 -24.44 -1.45 5.15
CA LEU A 404 -24.98 -2.53 4.33
C LEU A 404 -25.24 -3.82 5.11
N ALA A 405 -24.45 -4.13 6.14
CA ALA A 405 -24.68 -5.29 7.00
C ALA A 405 -25.92 -5.09 7.90
N ILE A 406 -26.06 -3.91 8.51
CA ILE A 406 -27.18 -3.59 9.40
C ILE A 406 -28.49 -3.58 8.60
N SER A 407 -28.53 -2.78 7.52
CA SER A 407 -29.74 -2.55 6.73
C SER A 407 -29.47 -2.70 5.23
N PRO A 408 -29.30 -3.94 4.73
CA PRO A 408 -29.03 -4.18 3.31
C PRO A 408 -30.18 -3.71 2.42
N THR A 409 -31.42 -3.75 2.92
CA THR A 409 -32.62 -3.44 2.12
C THR A 409 -32.88 -1.95 1.98
N SER A 410 -32.53 -1.12 2.97
CA SER A 410 -32.79 0.33 2.90
C SER A 410 -31.95 1.04 1.84
N VAL A 411 -30.85 0.41 1.40
CA VAL A 411 -30.03 0.96 0.32
C VAL A 411 -30.78 0.97 -1.00
N TYR A 412 -31.73 0.06 -1.20
CA TYR A 412 -32.51 -0.07 -2.43
C TYR A 412 -33.75 0.83 -2.48
N ASP A 413 -34.08 1.52 -1.39
CA ASP A 413 -35.27 2.38 -1.33
C ASP A 413 -35.16 3.62 -2.24
N ARG A 414 -33.94 4.10 -2.49
CA ARG A 414 -33.67 5.28 -3.32
C ARG A 414 -32.42 5.07 -4.15
N TRP A 415 -32.46 5.45 -5.42
CA TRP A 415 -31.29 5.36 -6.31
C TRP A 415 -30.05 6.04 -5.74
N VAL A 416 -30.21 7.24 -5.16
CA VAL A 416 -29.09 7.98 -4.55
C VAL A 416 -28.35 7.13 -3.52
N THR A 417 -29.08 6.34 -2.73
CA THR A 417 -28.48 5.47 -1.71
C THR A 417 -27.76 4.28 -2.35
N ILE A 418 -28.34 3.66 -3.39
CA ILE A 418 -27.68 2.61 -4.20
C ILE A 418 -26.37 3.15 -4.75
N GLU A 419 -26.42 4.31 -5.39
CA GLU A 419 -25.27 4.93 -6.02
C GLU A 419 -24.18 5.25 -4.99
N VAL A 420 -24.52 5.85 -3.85
CA VAL A 420 -23.54 6.12 -2.79
C VAL A 420 -22.94 4.82 -2.26
N ALA A 421 -23.76 3.80 -1.96
CA ALA A 421 -23.28 2.55 -1.39
C ALA A 421 -22.31 1.80 -2.32
N TYR A 422 -22.53 1.87 -3.63
CA TYR A 422 -21.78 1.09 -4.62
C TYR A 422 -20.71 1.88 -5.37
N MET A 423 -20.86 3.20 -5.53
CA MET A 423 -19.92 4.04 -6.29
C MET A 423 -18.95 4.81 -5.40
N LEU A 424 -19.29 5.10 -4.13
CA LEU A 424 -18.41 5.90 -3.26
C LEU A 424 -17.06 5.23 -3.02
N VAL A 425 -17.03 3.90 -2.84
CA VAL A 425 -15.77 3.15 -2.68
C VAL A 425 -14.90 3.23 -3.94
N PRO A 426 -15.41 2.93 -5.16
CA PRO A 426 -14.67 3.19 -6.39
C PRO A 426 -14.14 4.62 -6.53
N TRP A 427 -14.97 5.63 -6.25
CA TRP A 427 -14.55 7.04 -6.31
C TRP A 427 -13.36 7.33 -5.38
N MET A 428 -13.50 6.99 -4.10
CA MET A 428 -12.47 7.23 -3.09
C MET A 428 -11.21 6.41 -3.38
N TYR A 429 -11.37 5.17 -3.83
CA TYR A 429 -10.25 4.31 -4.20
C TYR A 429 -9.49 4.94 -5.36
N LEU A 430 -10.14 5.18 -6.50
CA LEU A 430 -9.49 5.63 -7.73
C LEU A 430 -8.79 6.98 -7.50
N VAL A 431 -9.50 7.97 -6.94
CA VAL A 431 -8.89 9.28 -6.64
C VAL A 431 -7.69 9.14 -5.70
N GLY A 432 -7.81 8.32 -4.65
CA GLY A 432 -6.74 8.12 -3.68
C GLY A 432 -5.53 7.38 -4.26
N THR A 433 -5.75 6.29 -5.01
CA THR A 433 -4.67 5.51 -5.62
C THR A 433 -4.01 6.25 -6.76
N ASP A 434 -4.77 6.99 -7.57
CA ASP A 434 -4.25 7.75 -8.71
C ASP A 434 -3.38 8.91 -8.21
N ALA A 435 -3.83 9.63 -7.19
CA ALA A 435 -3.02 10.66 -6.55
C ALA A 435 -1.73 10.07 -5.94
N ALA A 436 -1.83 8.93 -5.27
CA ALA A 436 -0.67 8.24 -4.69
C ALA A 436 0.33 7.76 -5.75
N LEU A 437 -0.14 7.10 -6.82
CA LEU A 437 0.69 6.65 -7.95
C LEU A 437 1.37 7.81 -8.65
N THR A 438 0.65 8.91 -8.87
CA THR A 438 1.20 10.13 -9.47
C THR A 438 2.31 10.72 -8.61
N PHE A 439 2.07 10.84 -7.30
CA PHE A 439 3.06 11.33 -6.35
C PHE A 439 4.31 10.44 -6.33
N LEU A 440 4.12 9.12 -6.29
CA LEU A 440 5.21 8.15 -6.30
C LEU A 440 6.01 8.19 -7.61
N LEU A 441 5.32 8.30 -8.75
CA LEU A 441 5.94 8.43 -10.08
C LEU A 441 6.78 9.70 -10.20
N VAL A 442 6.21 10.85 -9.83
CA VAL A 442 6.93 12.13 -9.83
C VAL A 442 8.16 12.06 -8.93
N ASN A 443 8.04 11.43 -7.76
CA ASN A 443 9.15 11.22 -6.85
C ASN A 443 10.23 10.32 -7.46
N SER A 444 9.88 9.18 -8.05
CA SER A 444 10.85 8.28 -8.69
C SER A 444 11.59 8.97 -9.84
N ILE A 445 10.88 9.70 -10.70
CA ILE A 445 11.50 10.45 -11.81
C ILE A 445 12.48 11.51 -11.29
N ARG A 446 12.13 12.23 -10.22
CA ARG A 446 13.03 13.23 -9.61
C ARG A 446 14.32 12.58 -9.08
N HIS A 447 14.28 11.34 -8.61
CA HIS A 447 15.45 10.62 -8.10
C HIS A 447 16.34 9.98 -9.18
N LEU A 448 15.80 9.66 -10.35
CA LEU A 448 16.62 9.16 -11.46
C LEU A 448 17.55 10.24 -12.05
N ARG A 449 17.20 11.53 -11.92
CA ARG A 449 18.00 12.63 -12.50
C ARG A 449 19.41 12.76 -11.88
N PRO A 450 19.60 12.79 -10.55
CA PRO A 450 20.94 12.89 -9.95
C PRO A 450 21.83 11.67 -10.21
N VAL A 451 21.26 10.45 -10.17
CA VAL A 451 22.02 9.21 -10.40
C VAL A 451 22.58 9.20 -11.82
N ARG A 452 21.75 9.57 -12.81
CA ARG A 452 22.21 9.71 -14.20
C ARG A 452 23.29 10.77 -14.35
N ARG A 453 23.16 11.93 -13.69
CA ARG A 453 24.20 12.97 -13.74
C ARG A 453 25.51 12.51 -13.12
N ALA A 454 25.48 11.81 -11.99
CA ALA A 454 26.68 11.27 -11.36
C ALA A 454 27.35 10.19 -12.23
N ALA A 455 26.54 9.29 -12.82
CA ALA A 455 27.05 8.28 -13.75
C ALA A 455 27.65 8.90 -15.02
N GLN A 456 27.03 9.95 -15.55
CA GLN A 456 27.56 10.73 -16.67
C GLN A 456 28.87 11.43 -16.32
N MET A 457 28.96 12.06 -15.14
CA MET A 457 30.20 12.70 -14.67
C MET A 457 31.33 11.68 -14.49
N LYS A 458 31.03 10.49 -13.94
CA LYS A 458 32.01 9.40 -13.80
C LYS A 458 32.52 8.95 -15.17
N ARG A 459 31.62 8.73 -16.14
CA ARG A 459 32.01 8.40 -17.53
C ARG A 459 32.83 9.50 -18.18
N GLN A 460 32.50 10.77 -17.94
CA GLN A 460 33.28 11.90 -18.45
C GLN A 460 34.69 11.97 -17.85
N HIS A 461 34.86 11.65 -16.56
CA HIS A 461 36.19 11.54 -15.95
C HIS A 461 36.98 10.32 -16.43
N GLU A 462 36.33 9.18 -16.72
CA GLU A 462 37.00 7.99 -17.25
C GLU A 462 37.39 8.14 -18.73
N VAL A 463 36.59 8.85 -19.52
CA VAL A 463 36.84 9.07 -20.96
C VAL A 463 37.75 10.26 -21.21
N ALA A 464 37.87 11.20 -20.26
CA ALA A 464 38.93 12.20 -20.31
C ALA A 464 40.25 11.42 -20.29
N PRO A 465 40.97 11.32 -21.44
CA PRO A 465 42.20 10.55 -21.48
C PRO A 465 43.05 11.14 -20.36
N SER A 466 43.65 10.26 -19.56
CA SER A 466 44.81 10.66 -18.79
C SER A 466 45.84 11.13 -19.81
N VAL A 467 45.75 12.39 -20.21
CA VAL A 467 46.89 13.17 -20.64
C VAL A 467 47.73 13.18 -19.38
N GLN A 468 48.46 12.08 -19.17
CA GLN A 468 49.62 12.11 -18.33
C GLN A 468 50.36 13.33 -18.84
N PRO A 469 50.60 14.34 -17.99
CA PRO A 469 51.52 15.39 -18.40
C PRO A 469 52.76 14.63 -18.84
N VAL A 470 53.07 14.69 -20.13
CA VAL A 470 54.34 14.20 -20.66
C VAL A 470 55.35 15.05 -19.92
N MET A 471 55.80 14.55 -18.77
CA MET A 471 56.94 15.08 -18.06
C MET A 471 58.05 14.90 -19.07
N THR A 472 58.29 15.98 -19.81
CA THR A 472 59.35 16.04 -20.79
C THR A 472 60.60 16.11 -19.93
N THR A 473 61.07 14.96 -19.48
CA THR A 473 62.36 14.82 -18.83
C THR A 473 63.37 15.15 -19.91
N VAL A 474 63.76 16.42 -19.99
CA VAL A 474 64.83 16.90 -20.86
C VAL A 474 66.12 16.24 -20.37
N HIS A 475 66.43 15.07 -20.93
CA HIS A 475 67.77 14.50 -20.83
C HIS A 475 68.67 15.28 -21.78
N PHE A 476 69.47 16.18 -21.22
CA PHE A 476 70.65 16.73 -21.89
C PHE A 476 71.71 15.61 -21.93
N THR A 477 71.79 14.88 -23.04
CA THR A 477 72.96 14.06 -23.37
C THR A 477 73.46 14.49 -24.73
N GLY A 478 74.58 15.22 -24.73
CA GLY A 478 75.38 15.46 -25.93
C GLY A 478 76.07 14.18 -26.38
N GLY A 479 76.23 14.02 -27.69
CA GLY A 479 77.01 12.94 -28.29
C GLY A 479 76.77 12.83 -29.79
N PRO A 480 77.82 12.90 -30.64
CA PRO A 480 77.67 13.16 -32.08
C PRO A 480 77.57 11.88 -32.94
N SER A 481 76.90 12.07 -34.07
CA SER A 481 77.10 11.48 -35.40
C SER A 481 78.00 10.24 -35.55
N ALA A 482 77.42 9.17 -36.08
CA ALA A 482 78.07 8.36 -37.12
C ALA A 482 77.03 7.59 -37.97
N TYR A 483 77.32 7.57 -39.27
CA TYR A 483 76.56 7.01 -40.39
C TYR A 483 76.59 5.48 -40.46
N SER A 484 75.50 4.85 -40.95
CA SER A 484 75.49 3.78 -41.99
C SER A 484 74.01 3.45 -42.35
N LEU A 485 73.52 3.68 -43.57
CA LEU A 485 73.56 2.87 -44.80
C LEU A 485 72.88 1.47 -44.71
N SER A 486 71.60 1.42 -45.15
CA SER A 486 70.94 0.44 -46.07
C SER A 486 70.96 -1.09 -45.82
N PRO A 487 70.18 -1.94 -46.54
CA PRO A 487 68.88 -1.77 -47.24
C PRO A 487 67.88 -2.97 -47.06
N SER A 488 66.70 -2.85 -47.72
CA SER A 488 65.84 -3.90 -48.34
C SER A 488 65.13 -4.98 -47.47
N VAL A 489 63.77 -4.98 -47.38
CA VAL A 489 62.74 -5.69 -48.23
C VAL A 489 62.60 -7.18 -47.87
N PRO A 490 61.41 -7.84 -47.93
CA PRO A 490 60.07 -7.40 -48.38
C PRO A 490 59.01 -7.22 -47.30
#